data_AF-A0A971RX60-F1
#
_entry.id   AF-A0A971RX60-F1
#
_cell.length_a   1.000
_cell.length_b   1.000
_cell.length_c   1.000
_cell.angle_alpha   90.00
_cell.angle_beta   90.00
_cell.angle_gamma   90.00
#
_symmetry.space_group_name_H-M   'P 1'
#
loop_
_entity.id
_entity.type
_entity.pdbx_description
1 polymer ?
#
loop_
_entity_poly.entity_id
_entity_poly.type
_entity_poly.pdbx_seq_one_letter_code
_entity_poly.pdbx_strand_id
1 'polypeptide(L)'
;MTRIKNYYRDKAYNIIKLINIISDKYKGREISEKEEIIENLNKAHEEWKSKEKYFQTVTDPDLVDHAIYELEASKIKYAYLLKKAKELNIE
;
A
#
# COMPACT_ATOMS: atom_id res chain seq x y z
N MET A 1 47.07 -1.28 -10.93
CA MET A 1 45.93 -2.12 -11.39
C MET A 1 45.14 -2.79 -10.25
N THR A 2 45.77 -3.11 -9.11
CA THR A 2 45.16 -3.86 -7.99
C THR A 2 44.14 -3.07 -7.17
N ARG A 3 44.34 -1.75 -6.95
CA ARG A 3 43.42 -0.89 -6.18
C ARG A 3 42.03 -0.78 -6.80
N ILE A 4 41.96 -0.65 -8.13
CA ILE A 4 40.69 -0.53 -8.86
C ILE A 4 39.90 -1.83 -8.78
N LYS A 5 40.57 -2.98 -8.93
CA LYS A 5 39.94 -4.30 -8.82
C LYS A 5 39.41 -4.59 -7.42
N ASN A 6 40.12 -4.13 -6.38
CA ASN A 6 39.66 -4.23 -4.99
C ASN A 6 38.45 -3.34 -4.72
N TYR A 7 38.43 -2.10 -5.25
CA TYR A 7 37.28 -1.20 -5.12
C TYR A 7 35.97 -1.83 -5.64
N TYR A 8 35.99 -2.42 -6.84
CA TYR A 8 34.79 -3.05 -7.39
C TYR A 8 34.41 -4.35 -6.67
N ARG A 9 35.39 -5.07 -6.11
CA ARG A 9 35.13 -6.25 -5.25
C ARG A 9 34.40 -5.84 -3.97
N ASP A 10 34.88 -4.80 -3.29
CA ASP A 10 34.29 -4.33 -2.04
C ASP A 10 32.89 -3.74 -2.27
N LYS A 11 32.70 -3.02 -3.39
CA LYS A 11 31.37 -2.53 -3.79
C LYS A 11 30.40 -3.68 -4.08
N ALA A 12 30.83 -4.72 -4.79
CA ALA A 12 30.01 -5.89 -5.05
C ALA A 12 29.64 -6.64 -3.75
N TYR A 13 30.58 -6.78 -2.82
CA TYR A 13 30.32 -7.39 -1.52
C TYR A 13 29.26 -6.62 -0.73
N ASN A 14 29.35 -5.29 -0.70
CA ASN A 14 28.35 -4.45 -0.02
C ASN A 14 26.97 -4.53 -0.69
N ILE A 15 26.90 -4.58 -2.01
CA ILE A 15 25.64 -4.79 -2.75
C ILE A 15 25.03 -6.15 -2.39
N ILE A 16 25.82 -7.23 -2.42
CA ILE A 16 25.35 -8.58 -2.06
C ILE A 16 24.88 -8.62 -0.59
N LYS A 17 25.61 -7.98 0.32
CA LYS A 17 25.23 -7.87 1.73
C LYS A 17 23.89 -7.15 1.89
N LEU A 18 23.67 -6.04 1.20
CA LEU A 18 22.41 -5.30 1.23
C LEU A 18 21.26 -6.12 0.62
N ILE A 19 21.50 -6.80 -0.51
CA ILE A 19 20.52 -7.69 -1.13
C ILE A 19 20.12 -8.81 -0.18
N ASN A 20 21.07 -9.41 0.54
CA ASN A 20 20.77 -10.46 1.52
C ASN A 20 19.95 -9.92 2.70
N ILE A 21 20.28 -8.74 3.24
CA ILE A 21 19.50 -8.10 4.31
C ILE A 21 18.07 -7.82 3.84
N ILE A 22 17.91 -7.28 2.63
CA ILE A 22 16.61 -7.03 2.02
C ILE A 22 15.88 -8.37 1.84
N SER A 23 16.51 -9.34 1.20
CA SER A 23 15.95 -10.68 0.97
C SER A 23 15.48 -11.30 2.27
N ASP A 24 16.30 -11.32 3.33
CA ASP A 24 15.95 -11.86 4.65
C ASP A 24 14.80 -11.07 5.32
N LYS A 25 14.70 -9.76 5.10
CA LYS A 25 13.56 -8.93 5.55
C LYS A 25 12.24 -9.31 4.85
N TYR A 26 12.30 -9.95 3.68
CA TYR A 26 11.13 -10.33 2.87
C TYR A 26 10.93 -11.86 2.75
N LYS A 27 11.91 -12.67 3.16
CA LYS A 27 11.96 -14.15 3.04
C LYS A 27 10.90 -14.92 3.83
N GLY A 28 10.11 -14.23 4.64
CA GLY A 28 9.04 -14.80 5.46
C GLY A 28 7.78 -13.95 5.50
N ARG A 29 7.63 -12.97 4.60
CA ARG A 29 6.35 -12.27 4.44
C ARG A 29 5.55 -12.93 3.32
N GLU A 30 5.16 -14.18 3.55
CA GLU A 30 3.83 -14.58 3.09
C GLU A 30 2.88 -13.73 3.94
N ILE A 31 2.51 -12.55 3.42
CA ILE A 31 1.41 -11.80 4.01
C ILE A 31 0.24 -12.76 3.95
N SER A 32 -0.22 -13.21 5.11
CA SER A 32 -1.38 -14.08 5.15
C SER A 32 -2.53 -13.36 4.45
N GLU A 33 -3.40 -14.10 3.76
CA GLU A 33 -4.59 -13.52 3.12
C GLU A 33 -5.37 -12.60 4.09
N LYS A 34 -5.33 -12.93 5.39
CA LYS A 34 -5.84 -12.11 6.48
C LYS A 34 -5.15 -10.75 6.61
N GLU A 35 -3.81 -10.72 6.65
CA GLU A 35 -3.04 -9.47 6.74
C GLU A 35 -3.21 -8.61 5.50
N GLU A 36 -3.31 -9.22 4.31
CA GLU A 36 -3.57 -8.50 3.06
C GLU A 36 -4.94 -7.83 3.08
N ILE A 37 -5.97 -8.54 3.56
CA ILE A 37 -7.33 -8.00 3.69
C ILE A 37 -7.38 -6.86 4.70
N ILE A 38 -6.71 -6.99 5.86
CA ILE A 38 -6.60 -5.90 6.84
C ILE A 38 -5.89 -4.69 6.25
N GLU A 39 -4.78 -4.89 5.54
CA GLU A 39 -4.02 -3.80 4.93
C GLU A 39 -4.86 -3.07 3.88
N ASN A 40 -5.56 -3.83 3.02
CA ASN A 40 -6.44 -3.27 2.00
C ASN A 40 -7.65 -2.56 2.61
N LEU A 41 -8.22 -3.07 3.70
CA LEU A 41 -9.32 -2.43 4.43
C LEU A 41 -8.88 -1.07 4.99
N ASN A 42 -7.71 -1.02 5.63
CA ASN A 42 -7.13 0.22 6.15
C ASN A 42 -6.87 1.23 5.03
N LYS A 43 -6.30 0.79 3.91
CA LYS A 43 -6.10 1.65 2.73
C LYS A 43 -7.41 2.21 2.20
N ALA A 44 -8.45 1.37 2.09
CA ALA A 44 -9.76 1.82 1.62
C ALA A 44 -10.43 2.82 2.58
N HIS A 45 -10.23 2.67 3.88
CA HIS A 45 -10.73 3.64 4.86
C HIS A 45 -10.03 4.99 4.75
N GLU A 46 -8.71 5.01 4.61
CA GLU A 46 -7.94 6.25 4.41
C GLU A 46 -8.28 6.91 3.07
N GLU A 47 -8.49 6.12 2.01
CA GLU A 47 -8.99 6.60 0.73
C GLU A 47 -10.35 7.27 0.88
N TRP A 48 -11.31 6.63 1.57
CA TRP A 48 -12.62 7.24 1.83
C TRP A 48 -12.46 8.58 2.56
N LYS A 49 -11.74 8.65 3.69
CA LYS A 49 -11.51 9.91 4.40
C LYS A 49 -10.92 10.99 3.48
N SER A 50 -10.00 10.61 2.60
CA SER A 50 -9.42 11.52 1.61
C SER A 50 -10.46 12.05 0.62
N LYS A 51 -11.32 11.17 0.07
CA LYS A 51 -12.40 11.57 -0.85
C LYS A 51 -13.47 12.40 -0.18
N GLU A 52 -13.77 12.12 1.09
CA GLU A 52 -14.71 12.91 1.89
C GLU A 52 -14.19 14.34 2.08
N LYS A 53 -12.90 14.49 2.42
CA LYS A 53 -12.25 15.80 2.50
C LYS A 53 -12.25 16.51 1.15
N TYR A 54 -11.95 15.78 0.06
CA TYR A 54 -11.97 16.36 -1.29
C TYR A 54 -13.36 16.91 -1.63
N PHE A 55 -14.42 16.12 -1.44
CA PHE A 55 -15.80 16.53 -1.65
C PHE A 55 -16.19 17.77 -0.81
N GLN A 56 -15.72 17.86 0.44
CA GLN A 56 -15.97 19.05 1.28
C GLN A 56 -15.23 20.31 0.80
N THR A 57 -14.15 20.16 0.04
CA THR A 57 -13.27 21.27 -0.36
C THR A 57 -13.47 21.73 -1.80
N VAL A 58 -14.05 20.88 -2.66
CA VAL A 58 -14.25 21.21 -4.07
C VAL A 58 -15.35 22.26 -4.21
N THR A 59 -15.08 23.29 -5.01
CA THR A 59 -16.02 24.40 -5.25
C THR A 59 -16.34 24.58 -6.73
N ASP A 60 -15.55 23.98 -7.62
CA ASP A 60 -15.79 23.98 -9.05
C ASP A 60 -16.99 23.08 -9.37
N PRO A 61 -18.10 23.63 -9.90
CA PRO A 61 -19.31 22.86 -10.21
C PRO A 61 -19.06 21.64 -11.10
N ASP A 62 -18.13 21.74 -12.05
CA ASP A 62 -17.83 20.64 -12.99
C ASP A 62 -17.09 19.48 -12.30
N LEU A 63 -16.50 19.75 -11.13
CA LEU A 63 -15.77 18.75 -10.34
C LEU A 63 -16.58 18.22 -9.15
N VAL A 64 -17.70 18.86 -8.79
CA VAL A 64 -18.55 18.41 -7.67
C VAL A 64 -19.11 17.02 -7.96
N ASP A 65 -19.67 16.80 -9.16
CA ASP A 65 -20.22 15.50 -9.55
C ASP A 65 -19.14 14.40 -9.54
N HIS A 66 -17.96 14.72 -10.06
CA HIS A 66 -16.81 13.83 -9.99
C HIS A 66 -16.43 13.48 -8.54
N ALA A 67 -16.40 14.47 -7.64
CA ALA A 67 -16.11 14.25 -6.22
C ALA A 67 -17.17 13.39 -5.52
N ILE A 68 -18.45 13.51 -5.90
CA ILE A 68 -19.54 12.65 -5.42
C ILE A 68 -19.28 11.21 -5.83
N TYR A 69 -19.01 10.96 -7.11
CA TYR A 69 -18.75 9.60 -7.61
C TYR A 69 -17.55 8.95 -6.93
N GLU A 70 -16.45 9.69 -6.78
CA GLU A 70 -15.25 9.20 -6.09
C GLU A 70 -15.51 8.87 -4.61
N LEU A 71 -16.29 9.70 -3.93
CA LEU A 71 -16.69 9.46 -2.54
C LEU A 71 -17.55 8.20 -2.42
N GLU A 72 -18.56 8.03 -3.26
CA GLU A 72 -19.40 6.84 -3.26
C GLU A 72 -18.62 5.56 -3.59
N ALA A 73 -17.76 5.61 -4.61
CA ALA A 73 -16.92 4.49 -5.00
C ALA A 73 -16.00 4.04 -3.85
N SER A 74 -15.38 5.00 -3.14
CA SER A 74 -14.51 4.70 -1.99
C SER A 74 -15.28 4.05 -0.82
N LYS A 75 -16.51 4.50 -0.54
CA LYS A 75 -17.40 3.91 0.48
C LYS A 75 -17.79 2.47 0.12
N ILE A 76 -18.18 2.24 -1.14
CA ILE A 76 -18.54 0.90 -1.65
C ILE A 76 -17.35 -0.06 -1.52
N LYS A 77 -16.15 0.38 -1.92
CA LYS A 77 -14.92 -0.40 -1.80
C LYS A 77 -14.61 -0.79 -0.35
N TYR A 78 -14.69 0.17 0.57
CA TYR A 78 -14.48 -0.09 2.00
C TYR A 78 -15.53 -1.09 2.53
N ALA A 79 -16.81 -0.89 2.24
CA ALA A 79 -17.88 -1.77 2.70
C ALA A 79 -17.72 -3.21 2.17
N TYR A 80 -17.29 -3.38 0.91
CA TYR A 80 -16.98 -4.68 0.33
C TYR A 80 -15.84 -5.39 1.08
N LEU A 81 -14.72 -4.69 1.33
CA LEU A 81 -13.58 -5.25 2.05
C LEU A 81 -13.92 -5.58 3.50
N LEU A 82 -14.75 -4.75 4.15
CA LEU A 82 -15.24 -5.00 5.50
C LEU A 82 -16.09 -6.28 5.55
N LYS A 83 -16.95 -6.51 4.55
CA LYS A 83 -17.71 -7.76 4.42
C LYS A 83 -16.77 -8.95 4.25
N LYS A 84 -15.74 -8.83 3.41
CA LYS A 84 -14.73 -9.88 3.21
C LYS A 84 -13.94 -10.21 4.48
N ALA A 85 -13.55 -9.20 5.25
CA ALA A 85 -12.88 -9.39 6.54
C ALA A 85 -13.76 -10.17 7.53
N LYS A 86 -15.05 -9.83 7.61
CA LYS A 86 -16.02 -10.54 8.47
C LYS A 86 -16.24 -11.99 8.05
N GLU A 87 -16.35 -12.26 6.75
CA GLU A 87 -16.48 -13.64 6.21
C GLU A 87 -15.30 -14.54 6.62
N LEU A 88 -14.13 -13.95 6.89
CA LEU A 88 -12.92 -14.64 7.30
C LEU A 88 -12.68 -14.63 8.83
N ASN A 89 -13.63 -14.15 9.64
CA ASN A 89 -13.50 -13.97 11.09
C ASN A 89 -12.27 -13.12 11.49
N ILE A 90 -12.02 -12.05 10.74
CA ILE A 90 -10.87 -11.16 10.95
C ILE A 90 -11.20 -9.99 11.88
N GLU A 91 -12.48 -9.61 11.97
CA GLU A 91 -12.98 -8.40 12.65
C GLU A 91 -14.36 -8.62 13.27
#